data_AF-A0AAF0DR48-F1
#
_entry.id   AF-A0AAF0DR48-F1
#
_cell.length_a   1.000
_cell.length_b   1.000
_cell.length_c   1.000
_cell.angle_alpha   90.00
_cell.angle_beta   90.00
_cell.angle_gamma   90.00
#
_symmetry.space_group_name_H-M   'P 1'
#
loop_
_entity.id
_entity.type
_entity.pdbx_description
1 polymer ?
#
loop_
_entity_poly.entity_id
_entity_poly.type
_entity_poly.pdbx_seq_one_letter_code
_entity_poly.pdbx_strand_id
1 'polypeptide(L)'
;MVERGKVAFSLGKRAPAPAQPKAAPRAFDDDDAPDVSGVLPSTAPPMSKAARKQHEEAEKLDPSAFDYDGVYDKMKAVERQMKAATKEADKDRKSKYMDKFMQAAEVRERDRLRAESKMIQRERAAEGDAYAGKEAFVTSAYKEQQEELRRAEEEERIAEARQRQKSRGVASFHQRMLKEESERRQKALEALERGEIPEEEAPSKEISDKERAAQAEAQGKHVELNEENQIVDKRALLVGGLNVLKRKEPQEPRDLSPPASSRAKRSQAMEEELLAKVLGSDASDS
;
A
#
# COMPACT_ATOMS: atom_id res chain seq x y z
N MET A 1 -30.89 -80.08 -51.16
CA MET A 1 -29.44 -79.75 -51.09
C MET A 1 -29.26 -78.39 -51.73
N VAL A 2 -29.10 -77.34 -50.92
CA VAL A 2 -28.71 -76.01 -51.38
C VAL A 2 -27.68 -75.48 -50.39
N GLU A 3 -26.56 -75.05 -50.94
CA GLU A 3 -25.26 -74.84 -50.29
C GLU A 3 -25.27 -73.71 -49.26
N ARG A 4 -24.61 -73.93 -48.11
CA ARG A 4 -24.26 -72.86 -47.18
C ARG A 4 -22.95 -72.23 -47.66
N GLY A 5 -23.04 -71.05 -48.26
CA GLY A 5 -21.88 -70.21 -48.59
C GLY A 5 -21.12 -69.82 -47.33
N LYS A 6 -19.83 -70.19 -47.26
CA LYS A 6 -18.89 -69.74 -46.22
C LYS A 6 -18.45 -68.32 -46.55
N VAL A 7 -18.87 -67.34 -45.76
CA VAL A 7 -18.36 -65.97 -45.85
C VAL A 7 -17.08 -65.88 -45.00
N ALA A 8 -15.93 -65.80 -45.67
CA ALA A 8 -14.65 -65.58 -45.01
C ALA A 8 -14.38 -64.07 -44.89
N PHE A 9 -14.41 -63.53 -43.67
CA PHE A 9 -13.95 -62.18 -43.39
C PHE A 9 -12.42 -62.18 -43.29
N SER A 10 -11.75 -61.51 -44.22
CA SER A 10 -10.33 -61.20 -44.08
C SER A 10 -10.18 -59.95 -43.21
N LEU A 11 -9.51 -60.07 -42.06
CA LEU A 11 -9.07 -58.90 -41.31
C LEU A 11 -7.88 -58.28 -42.05
N GLY A 12 -8.09 -57.11 -42.64
CA GLY A 12 -7.02 -56.28 -43.21
C GLY A 12 -5.97 -55.92 -42.15
N LYS A 13 -4.71 -55.87 -42.57
CA LYS A 13 -3.55 -55.48 -41.75
C LYS A 13 -3.83 -54.17 -40.99
N ARG A 14 -3.61 -54.20 -39.67
CA ARG A 14 -3.67 -53.05 -38.77
C ARG A 14 -2.62 -52.01 -39.20
N ALA A 15 -3.05 -50.77 -39.46
CA ALA A 15 -2.12 -49.65 -39.67
C ALA A 15 -1.30 -49.39 -38.40
N PRO A 16 -0.03 -48.95 -38.50
CA PRO A 16 0.77 -48.59 -37.33
C PRO A 16 0.12 -47.41 -36.59
N ALA A 17 0.06 -47.49 -35.25
CA ALA A 17 -0.52 -46.46 -34.41
C ALA A 17 0.20 -45.09 -34.61
N PRO A 18 -0.52 -43.96 -34.54
CA PRO A 18 0.11 -42.65 -34.68
C PRO A 18 1.10 -42.42 -33.51
N ALA A 19 2.29 -41.93 -33.85
CA ALA A 19 3.32 -41.60 -32.88
C ALA A 19 2.80 -40.54 -31.88
N GLN A 20 2.97 -40.81 -30.58
CA GLN A 20 2.61 -39.85 -29.54
C GLN A 20 3.49 -38.59 -29.65
N PRO A 21 2.94 -37.38 -29.43
CA PRO A 21 3.74 -36.17 -29.44
C PRO A 21 4.73 -36.16 -28.26
N LYS A 22 5.98 -35.80 -28.53
CA LYS A 22 7.00 -35.63 -27.48
C LYS A 22 6.55 -34.52 -26.52
N ALA A 23 6.61 -34.80 -25.22
CA ALA A 23 6.23 -33.85 -24.17
C ALA A 23 7.15 -32.61 -24.20
N ALA A 24 6.56 -31.42 -24.11
CA ALA A 24 7.31 -30.18 -23.93
C ALA A 24 7.95 -30.15 -22.52
N PRO A 25 9.14 -29.52 -22.36
CA PRO A 25 9.78 -29.42 -21.05
C PRO A 25 8.90 -28.61 -20.08
N ARG A 26 8.83 -29.08 -18.84
CA ARG A 26 8.11 -28.40 -17.74
C ARG A 26 8.96 -27.24 -17.23
N ALA A 27 8.32 -26.11 -16.94
CA ALA A 27 8.98 -24.84 -16.66
C ALA A 27 9.61 -24.70 -15.25
N PHE A 28 9.71 -25.78 -14.45
CA PHE A 28 10.13 -25.72 -13.03
C PHE A 28 10.93 -26.94 -12.58
N ASP A 29 11.79 -27.49 -13.44
CA ASP A 29 12.85 -28.41 -13.02
C ASP A 29 14.17 -27.62 -13.01
N ASP A 30 14.65 -27.24 -11.82
CA ASP A 30 15.80 -26.36 -11.56
C ASP A 30 17.19 -27.03 -11.77
N ASP A 31 17.24 -28.32 -12.10
CA ASP A 31 18.49 -29.09 -12.28
C ASP A 31 18.99 -29.14 -13.74
N ASP A 32 18.29 -28.52 -14.69
CA ASP A 32 18.69 -28.44 -16.10
C ASP A 32 18.67 -26.97 -16.54
N ALA A 33 19.59 -26.17 -15.99
CA ALA A 33 19.77 -24.78 -16.38
C ALA A 33 20.29 -24.74 -17.84
N PRO A 34 19.51 -24.26 -18.82
CA PRO A 34 20.01 -24.15 -20.18
C PRO A 34 21.13 -23.10 -20.21
N ASP A 35 22.28 -23.48 -20.76
CA ASP A 35 23.37 -22.56 -21.07
C ASP A 35 22.83 -21.44 -21.97
N VAL A 36 22.62 -20.25 -21.39
CA VAL A 36 22.09 -19.07 -22.07
C VAL A 36 23.11 -18.41 -23.00
N SER A 37 24.21 -19.08 -23.33
CA SER A 37 25.12 -18.70 -24.42
C SER A 37 24.59 -19.04 -25.82
N GLY A 38 23.29 -19.34 -25.96
CA GLY A 38 22.63 -19.49 -27.24
C GLY A 38 22.44 -18.13 -27.90
N VAL A 39 23.30 -17.81 -28.88
CA VAL A 39 23.05 -16.75 -29.87
C VAL A 39 21.62 -16.94 -30.38
N LEU A 40 20.72 -16.03 -30.00
CA LEU A 40 19.37 -15.97 -30.57
C LEU A 40 19.54 -16.03 -32.10
N PRO A 41 18.86 -16.93 -32.82
CA PRO A 41 18.97 -16.96 -34.27
C PRO A 41 18.50 -15.61 -34.80
N SER A 42 19.47 -14.79 -35.22
CA SER A 42 19.30 -13.40 -35.67
C SER A 42 18.40 -13.28 -36.91
N THR A 43 17.99 -14.38 -37.51
CA THR A 43 17.22 -14.40 -38.75
C THR A 43 15.80 -14.86 -38.44
N ALA A 44 14.92 -13.90 -38.20
CA ALA A 44 13.48 -14.14 -38.28
C ALA A 44 13.15 -14.78 -39.64
N PRO A 45 12.26 -15.79 -39.70
CA PRO A 45 11.87 -16.40 -40.96
C PRO A 45 11.32 -15.34 -41.93
N PRO A 46 11.61 -15.44 -43.24
CA PRO A 46 11.20 -14.42 -44.21
C PRO A 46 9.67 -14.30 -44.26
N MET A 47 9.18 -13.06 -44.21
CA MET A 47 7.75 -12.75 -44.30
C MET A 47 7.10 -13.38 -45.53
N SER A 48 5.95 -14.04 -45.33
CA SER A 48 5.19 -14.70 -46.40
C SER A 48 4.71 -13.69 -47.46
N LYS A 49 4.46 -14.16 -48.70
CA LYS A 49 4.00 -13.28 -49.80
C LYS A 49 2.68 -12.58 -49.47
N ALA A 50 1.80 -13.22 -48.70
CA ALA A 50 0.55 -12.61 -48.25
C ALA A 50 0.80 -11.49 -47.22
N ALA A 51 1.69 -11.73 -46.25
CA ALA A 51 2.04 -10.73 -45.24
C ALA A 51 2.72 -9.49 -45.85
N ARG A 52 3.58 -9.67 -46.88
CA ARG A 52 4.19 -8.54 -47.60
C ARG A 52 3.15 -7.67 -48.31
N LYS A 53 2.18 -8.28 -49.00
CA LYS A 53 1.09 -7.54 -49.64
C LYS A 53 0.26 -6.74 -48.63
N GLN A 54 -0.03 -7.33 -47.47
CA GLN A 54 -0.74 -6.65 -46.39
C GLN A 54 0.08 -5.49 -45.81
N HIS A 55 1.39 -5.66 -45.66
CA HIS A 55 2.29 -4.59 -45.22
C HIS A 55 2.33 -3.43 -46.21
N GLU A 56 2.52 -3.72 -47.50
CA GLU A 56 2.52 -2.71 -48.56
C GLU A 56 1.16 -2.01 -48.71
N GLU A 57 0.06 -2.72 -48.47
CA GLU A 57 -1.29 -2.14 -48.44
C GLU A 57 -1.47 -1.22 -47.24
N ALA A 58 -1.01 -1.64 -46.05
CA ALA A 58 -1.03 -0.82 -44.84
C ALA A 58 -0.18 0.45 -44.99
N GLU A 59 1.04 0.35 -45.51
CA GLU A 59 1.92 1.51 -45.77
C GLU A 59 1.33 2.51 -46.76
N LYS A 60 0.56 2.03 -47.76
CA LYS A 60 -0.13 2.89 -48.73
C LYS A 60 -1.31 3.63 -48.13
N LEU A 61 -2.00 3.01 -47.18
CA LEU A 61 -3.12 3.62 -46.48
C LEU A 61 -2.62 4.65 -45.46
N ASP A 62 -1.59 4.29 -44.68
CA ASP A 62 -0.99 5.15 -43.68
C ASP A 62 0.51 4.86 -43.54
N PRO A 63 1.41 5.83 -43.84
CA PRO A 63 2.85 5.66 -43.66
C PRO A 63 3.27 5.50 -42.19
N SER A 64 2.41 5.89 -41.23
CA SER A 64 2.67 5.75 -39.80
C SER A 64 2.18 4.44 -39.19
N ALA A 65 1.60 3.54 -40.00
CA ALA A 65 1.01 2.27 -39.53
C ALA A 65 1.98 1.39 -38.73
N PHE A 66 3.29 1.52 -38.96
CA PHE A 66 4.35 0.75 -38.29
C PHE A 66 5.23 1.59 -37.35
N ASP A 67 4.91 2.86 -37.12
CA ASP A 67 5.62 3.75 -36.20
C ASP A 67 5.19 3.51 -34.74
N TYR A 68 5.49 2.32 -34.21
CA TYR A 68 5.13 1.95 -32.84
C TYR A 68 5.87 2.77 -31.78
N ASP A 69 7.14 3.10 -32.05
CA ASP A 69 8.00 3.84 -31.13
C ASP A 69 7.51 5.29 -31.00
N GLY A 70 7.23 5.96 -32.13
CA GLY A 70 6.72 7.32 -32.13
C GLY A 70 5.38 7.46 -31.41
N VAL A 71 4.47 6.48 -31.51
CA VAL A 71 3.20 6.49 -30.75
C VAL A 71 3.43 6.28 -29.26
N TYR A 72 4.35 5.36 -28.90
CA TYR A 72 4.69 5.08 -27.50
C TYR A 72 5.32 6.31 -26.83
N ASP A 73 6.27 6.96 -27.50
CA ASP A 73 6.95 8.15 -26.98
C ASP A 73 5.99 9.31 -26.79
N LYS A 74 5.08 9.54 -27.75
CA LYS A 74 4.00 10.54 -27.63
C LYS A 74 3.08 10.22 -26.46
N MET A 75 2.64 8.98 -26.31
CA MET A 75 1.81 8.55 -25.16
C MET A 75 2.54 8.78 -23.83
N LYS A 76 3.84 8.49 -23.77
CA LYS A 76 4.67 8.73 -22.58
C LYS A 76 4.95 10.20 -22.32
N ALA A 77 5.03 11.04 -23.34
CA ALA A 77 5.10 12.48 -23.19
C ALA A 77 3.82 13.04 -22.55
N VAL A 78 2.66 12.62 -23.04
CA VAL A 78 1.35 12.98 -22.45
C VAL A 78 1.24 12.50 -21.01
N GLU A 79 1.61 11.24 -20.71
CA GLU A 79 1.64 10.74 -19.33
C GLU A 79 2.53 11.57 -18.41
N ARG A 80 3.69 12.04 -18.89
CA ARG A 80 4.62 12.90 -18.13
C ARG A 80 3.97 14.25 -17.83
N GLN A 81 3.31 14.88 -18.79
CA GLN A 81 2.61 16.14 -18.59
C GLN A 81 1.44 16.02 -17.61
N MET A 82 0.61 14.98 -17.76
CA MET A 82 -0.47 14.70 -16.81
C MET A 82 0.08 14.55 -15.38
N LYS A 83 1.20 13.83 -15.22
CA LYS A 83 1.88 13.72 -13.92
C LYS A 83 2.40 15.08 -13.43
N ALA A 84 2.99 15.91 -14.28
CA ALA A 84 3.44 17.25 -13.91
C ALA A 84 2.28 18.13 -13.43
N ALA A 85 1.16 18.15 -14.18
CA ALA A 85 -0.05 18.88 -13.80
C ALA A 85 -0.61 18.39 -12.45
N THR A 86 -0.64 17.08 -12.21
CA THR A 86 -1.06 16.55 -10.89
C THR A 86 -0.12 16.96 -9.76
N LYS A 87 1.20 17.02 -10.00
CA LYS A 87 2.18 17.48 -9.01
C LYS A 87 1.99 18.96 -8.69
N GLU A 88 1.65 19.79 -9.68
CA GLU A 88 1.34 21.20 -9.45
C GLU A 88 0.07 21.36 -8.62
N ALA A 89 -0.99 20.64 -8.96
CA ALA A 89 -2.23 20.63 -8.17
C ALA A 89 -2.02 20.10 -6.73
N ASP A 90 -1.10 19.14 -6.55
CA ASP A 90 -0.77 18.60 -5.22
C ASP A 90 -0.02 19.61 -4.33
N LYS A 91 0.62 20.66 -4.88
CA LYS A 91 1.28 21.71 -4.07
C LYS A 91 0.28 22.52 -3.25
N ASP A 92 -0.91 22.78 -3.81
CA ASP A 92 -1.98 23.52 -3.14
C ASP A 92 -2.81 22.64 -2.19
N ARG A 93 -2.59 21.32 -2.25
CA ARG A 93 -3.39 20.35 -1.49
C ARG A 93 -2.94 20.29 -0.04
N LYS A 94 -3.93 20.29 0.87
CA LYS A 94 -3.70 20.02 2.30
C LYS A 94 -3.03 18.66 2.50
N SER A 95 -2.29 18.55 3.59
CA SER A 95 -1.58 17.30 3.94
C SER A 95 -2.52 16.08 3.95
N LYS A 96 -2.02 14.95 3.44
CA LYS A 96 -2.82 13.73 3.23
C LYS A 96 -3.39 13.11 4.51
N TYR A 97 -2.81 13.41 5.68
CA TYR A 97 -3.10 12.71 6.93
C TYR A 97 -3.54 13.61 8.10
N MET A 98 -3.38 14.94 8.03
CA MET A 98 -3.74 15.81 9.16
C MET A 98 -5.23 15.71 9.49
N ASP A 99 -6.10 15.74 8.49
CA ASP A 99 -7.54 15.62 8.71
C ASP A 99 -7.91 14.31 9.41
N LYS A 100 -7.24 13.20 9.06
CA LYS A 100 -7.44 11.90 9.71
C LYS A 100 -6.94 11.89 11.16
N PHE A 101 -5.86 12.62 11.44
CA PHE A 101 -5.34 12.75 12.79
C PHE A 101 -6.32 13.54 13.68
N MET A 102 -6.87 14.64 13.16
CA MET A 102 -7.90 15.44 13.85
C MET A 102 -9.17 14.62 14.08
N GLN A 103 -9.67 13.92 13.06
CA GLN A 103 -10.81 13.00 13.20
C GLN A 103 -10.55 11.91 14.24
N ALA A 104 -9.34 11.34 14.29
CA ALA A 104 -9.00 10.34 15.30
C ALA A 104 -8.96 10.92 16.71
N ALA A 105 -8.53 12.17 16.88
CA ALA A 105 -8.59 12.85 18.17
C ALA A 105 -10.04 13.07 18.61
N GLU A 106 -10.90 13.56 17.72
CA GLU A 106 -12.34 13.75 17.97
C GLU A 106 -13.04 12.44 18.35
N VAL A 107 -12.72 11.34 17.66
CA VAL A 107 -13.25 10.01 17.99
C VAL A 107 -12.86 9.60 19.41
N ARG A 108 -11.60 9.81 19.82
CA ARG A 108 -11.15 9.46 21.19
C ARG A 108 -11.83 10.31 22.26
N GLU A 109 -12.00 11.60 22.02
CA GLU A 109 -12.69 12.51 22.94
C GLU A 109 -14.15 12.07 23.15
N ARG A 110 -14.83 11.75 22.05
CA ARG A 110 -16.19 11.23 22.09
C ARG A 110 -16.28 9.86 22.77
N ASP A 111 -15.31 8.97 22.55
CA ASP A 111 -15.22 7.69 23.25
C ASP A 111 -15.03 7.88 24.76
N ARG A 112 -14.23 8.87 25.17
CA ARG A 112 -14.05 9.23 26.58
C ARG A 112 -15.37 9.69 27.20
N LEU A 113 -16.09 10.62 26.55
CA LEU A 113 -17.39 11.09 27.01
C LEU A 113 -18.44 9.96 27.09
N ARG A 114 -18.42 9.02 26.15
CA ARG A 114 -19.29 7.83 26.18
C ARG A 114 -18.94 6.89 27.33
N ALA A 115 -17.66 6.70 27.62
CA ALA A 115 -17.22 5.88 28.74
C ALA A 115 -17.61 6.51 30.08
N GLU A 116 -17.38 7.81 30.25
CA GLU A 116 -17.77 8.57 31.45
C GLU A 116 -19.29 8.52 31.68
N SER A 117 -20.10 8.74 30.65
CA SER A 117 -21.56 8.67 30.77
C SER A 117 -22.06 7.27 31.12
N LYS A 118 -21.49 6.20 30.53
CA LYS A 118 -21.81 4.80 30.90
C LYS A 118 -21.34 4.47 32.32
N MET A 119 -20.19 5.02 32.76
CA MET A 119 -19.69 4.87 34.12
C MET A 119 -20.66 5.48 35.14
N ILE A 120 -21.08 6.74 34.92
CA ILE A 120 -22.05 7.43 35.79
C ILE A 120 -23.39 6.68 35.84
N GLN A 121 -23.86 6.16 34.70
CA GLN A 121 -25.09 5.36 34.67
C GLN A 121 -24.95 4.07 35.48
N ARG A 122 -23.80 3.39 35.41
CA ARG A 122 -23.51 2.19 36.19
C ARG A 122 -23.43 2.48 37.69
N GLU A 123 -22.78 3.57 38.08
CA GLU A 123 -22.70 4.03 39.47
C GLU A 123 -24.10 4.35 40.01
N ARG A 124 -24.92 5.08 39.25
CA ARG A 124 -26.32 5.38 39.64
C ARG A 124 -27.19 4.13 39.74
N ALA A 125 -27.00 3.14 38.88
CA ALA A 125 -27.73 1.89 38.96
C ALA A 125 -27.34 1.09 40.22
N ALA A 126 -26.05 1.09 40.58
CA ALA A 126 -25.56 0.44 41.80
C ALA A 126 -26.03 1.16 43.08
N GLU A 127 -26.07 2.50 43.07
CA GLU A 127 -26.61 3.30 44.18
C GLU A 127 -28.14 3.31 44.22
N GLY A 128 -28.81 3.02 43.09
CA GLY A 128 -30.26 3.02 42.95
C GLY A 128 -30.97 2.10 43.93
N ASP A 129 -30.37 0.96 44.30
CA ASP A 129 -30.90 0.05 45.31
C ASP A 129 -30.99 0.71 46.70
N ALA A 130 -30.07 1.63 47.02
CA ALA A 130 -30.07 2.39 48.27
C ALA A 130 -31.06 3.58 48.26
N TYR A 131 -31.56 3.97 47.08
CA TYR A 131 -32.42 5.14 46.88
C TYR A 131 -33.78 4.82 46.22
N ALA A 132 -34.16 3.54 46.14
CA ALA A 132 -35.37 3.07 45.45
C ALA A 132 -36.69 3.70 45.95
N GLY A 133 -36.74 4.16 47.21
CA GLY A 133 -37.90 4.83 47.79
C GLY A 133 -37.93 6.36 47.66
N LYS A 134 -36.95 6.97 46.97
CA LYS A 134 -36.86 8.43 46.80
C LYS A 134 -37.11 8.82 45.34
N GLU A 135 -37.65 10.02 45.14
CA GLU A 135 -37.97 10.52 43.80
C GLU A 135 -36.70 10.81 42.98
N ALA A 136 -36.65 10.30 41.74
CA ALA A 136 -35.54 10.52 40.82
C ALA A 136 -35.87 11.69 39.86
N PHE A 137 -35.19 12.81 40.02
CA PHE A 137 -35.37 13.98 39.16
C PHE A 137 -34.37 13.98 38.01
N VAL A 138 -34.88 13.88 36.78
CA VAL A 138 -34.08 13.99 35.55
C VAL A 138 -34.38 15.31 34.86
N THR A 139 -33.37 16.16 34.70
CA THR A 139 -33.50 17.45 34.00
C THR A 139 -33.74 17.24 32.51
N SER A 140 -34.47 18.15 31.86
CA SER A 140 -34.73 18.11 30.41
C SER A 140 -33.43 18.04 29.59
N ALA A 141 -32.45 18.85 29.95
CA ALA A 141 -31.13 18.87 29.31
C ALA A 141 -30.41 17.51 29.34
N TYR A 142 -30.56 16.74 30.42
CA TYR A 142 -29.95 15.42 30.51
C TYR A 142 -30.66 14.39 29.63
N LYS A 143 -32.00 14.49 29.49
CA LYS A 143 -32.75 13.64 28.55
C LYS A 143 -32.35 13.92 27.11
N GLU A 144 -32.22 15.20 26.74
CA GLU A 144 -31.75 15.63 25.42
C GLU A 144 -30.33 15.12 25.13
N GLN A 145 -29.41 15.25 26.10
CA GLN A 145 -28.05 14.73 25.98
C GLN A 145 -28.02 13.20 25.80
N GLN A 146 -28.86 12.46 26.52
CA GLN A 146 -28.97 11.00 26.35
C GLN A 146 -29.50 10.61 24.97
N GLU A 147 -30.50 11.33 24.45
CA GLU A 147 -31.04 11.10 23.12
C GLU A 147 -30.02 11.42 22.02
N GLU A 148 -29.29 12.52 22.14
CA GLU A 148 -28.23 12.91 21.20
C GLU A 148 -27.13 11.84 21.14
N LEU A 149 -26.67 11.36 22.31
CA LEU A 149 -25.68 10.28 22.39
C LEU A 149 -26.19 8.98 21.75
N ARG A 150 -27.47 8.63 21.97
CA ARG A 150 -28.07 7.43 21.38
C ARG A 150 -28.18 7.54 19.86
N ARG A 151 -28.62 8.70 19.35
CA ARG A 151 -28.70 8.96 17.91
C ARG A 151 -27.32 8.90 17.26
N ALA A 152 -26.32 9.53 17.88
CA ALA A 152 -24.93 9.49 17.39
C ALA A 152 -24.36 8.06 17.36
N GLU A 153 -24.65 7.22 18.37
CA GLU A 153 -24.22 5.82 18.39
C GLU A 153 -24.89 4.97 17.29
N GLU A 154 -26.19 5.18 17.04
CA GLU A 154 -26.92 4.50 15.97
C GLU A 154 -26.41 4.88 14.58
N GLU A 155 -26.18 6.17 14.33
CA GLU A 155 -25.65 6.68 13.07
C GLU A 155 -24.26 6.12 12.77
N GLU A 156 -23.38 6.11 13.77
CA GLU A 156 -22.05 5.52 13.62
C GLU A 156 -22.07 4.03 13.39
N ARG A 157 -22.96 3.30 14.07
CA ARG A 157 -23.12 1.86 13.83
C ARG A 157 -23.53 1.59 12.38
N ILE A 158 -24.44 2.39 11.83
CA ILE A 158 -24.87 2.26 10.42
C ILE A 158 -23.72 2.63 9.47
N ALA A 159 -22.99 3.71 9.77
CA ALA A 159 -21.83 4.14 8.98
C ALA A 159 -20.72 3.09 8.98
N GLU A 160 -20.40 2.52 10.15
CA GLU A 160 -19.42 1.46 10.30
C GLU A 160 -19.85 0.20 9.56
N ALA A 161 -21.12 -0.23 9.67
CA ALA A 161 -21.65 -1.36 8.92
C ALA A 161 -21.51 -1.17 7.40
N ARG A 162 -21.83 0.03 6.89
CA ARG A 162 -21.61 0.39 5.48
C ARG A 162 -20.12 0.36 5.10
N GLN A 163 -19.23 0.82 5.97
CA GLN A 163 -17.79 0.84 5.70
C GLN A 163 -17.19 -0.57 5.68
N ARG A 164 -17.61 -1.44 6.61
CA ARG A 164 -17.25 -2.87 6.63
C ARG A 164 -17.71 -3.58 5.36
N GLN A 165 -18.87 -3.22 4.80
CA GLN A 165 -19.31 -3.76 3.51
C GLN A 165 -18.45 -3.26 2.32
N LYS A 166 -17.80 -2.10 2.42
CA LYS A 166 -16.95 -1.52 1.37
C LYS A 166 -15.53 -2.06 1.37
N SER A 167 -15.04 -2.63 2.47
CA SER A 167 -13.70 -3.24 2.55
C SER A 167 -13.66 -4.58 1.83
N ARG A 168 -13.69 -4.52 0.49
CA ARG A 168 -13.33 -5.66 -0.36
C ARG A 168 -11.81 -5.80 -0.28
N GLY A 169 -11.29 -6.96 0.10
CA GLY A 169 -9.86 -7.16 0.41
C GLY A 169 -8.88 -6.88 -0.75
N VAL A 170 -7.71 -7.53 -0.70
CA VAL A 170 -6.56 -7.29 -1.62
C VAL A 170 -6.95 -7.39 -3.11
N ALA A 171 -7.86 -8.30 -3.47
CA ALA A 171 -8.36 -8.42 -4.85
C ALA A 171 -9.00 -7.13 -5.38
N SER A 172 -9.73 -6.38 -4.55
CA SER A 172 -10.33 -5.11 -4.97
C SER A 172 -9.32 -4.00 -5.13
N PHE A 173 -8.23 -4.04 -4.36
CA PHE A 173 -7.11 -3.13 -4.51
C PHE A 173 -6.44 -3.33 -5.87
N HIS A 174 -6.12 -4.56 -6.26
CA HIS A 174 -5.58 -4.85 -7.58
C HIS A 174 -6.56 -4.46 -8.70
N GLN A 175 -7.86 -4.73 -8.52
CA GLN A 175 -8.87 -4.31 -9.48
C GLN A 175 -8.89 -2.77 -9.64
N ARG A 176 -8.78 -2.00 -8.56
CA ARG A 176 -8.68 -0.53 -8.63
C ARG A 176 -7.40 -0.08 -9.29
N MET A 177 -6.26 -0.67 -8.93
CA MET A 177 -4.97 -0.33 -9.54
C MET A 177 -4.97 -0.56 -11.06
N LEU A 178 -5.47 -1.70 -11.51
CA LEU A 178 -5.59 -2.02 -12.93
C LEU A 178 -6.59 -1.10 -13.64
N LYS A 179 -7.72 -0.77 -13.00
CA LYS A 179 -8.68 0.21 -13.54
C LYS A 179 -8.04 1.59 -13.69
N GLU A 180 -7.39 2.10 -12.65
CA GLU A 180 -6.69 3.39 -12.69
C GLU A 180 -5.60 3.41 -13.77
N GLU A 181 -4.83 2.34 -13.93
CA GLU A 181 -3.84 2.23 -15.00
C GLU A 181 -4.49 2.23 -16.38
N SER A 182 -5.57 1.48 -16.57
CA SER A 182 -6.32 1.44 -17.82
C SER A 182 -6.92 2.81 -18.18
N GLU A 183 -7.51 3.51 -17.20
CA GLU A 183 -8.05 4.86 -17.37
C GLU A 183 -6.95 5.88 -17.70
N ARG A 184 -5.78 5.79 -17.06
CA ARG A 184 -4.62 6.65 -17.39
C ARG A 184 -4.16 6.44 -18.82
N ARG A 185 -4.07 5.19 -19.26
CA ARG A 185 -3.68 4.85 -20.63
C ARG A 185 -4.72 5.33 -21.63
N GLN A 186 -6.01 5.11 -21.37
CA GLN A 186 -7.10 5.59 -22.21
C GLN A 186 -7.08 7.12 -22.34
N LYS A 187 -6.92 7.85 -21.24
CA LYS A 187 -6.78 9.32 -21.27
C LYS A 187 -5.58 9.78 -22.09
N ALA A 188 -4.45 9.09 -21.99
CA ALA A 188 -3.28 9.42 -22.79
C ALA A 188 -3.52 9.20 -24.29
N LEU A 189 -4.23 8.13 -24.66
CA LEU A 189 -4.65 7.87 -26.04
C LEU A 189 -5.67 8.89 -26.55
N GLU A 190 -6.67 9.25 -25.73
CA GLU A 190 -7.66 10.28 -26.09
C GLU A 190 -7.00 11.65 -26.29
N ALA A 191 -6.05 12.03 -25.44
CA ALA A 191 -5.31 13.28 -25.59
C ALA A 191 -4.45 13.27 -26.86
N LEU A 192 -3.81 12.14 -27.17
CA LEU A 192 -3.07 11.95 -28.41
C LEU A 192 -3.98 12.05 -29.64
N GLU A 193 -5.16 11.43 -29.60
CA GLU A 193 -6.17 11.49 -30.67
C GLU A 193 -6.72 12.92 -30.86
N ARG A 194 -6.88 13.69 -29.79
CA ARG A 194 -7.25 15.11 -29.84
C ARG A 194 -6.15 16.01 -30.41
N GLY A 195 -4.97 15.47 -30.71
CA GLY A 195 -3.85 16.25 -31.24
C GLY A 195 -3.17 17.13 -30.19
N GLU A 196 -3.40 16.88 -28.90
CA GLU A 196 -2.61 17.44 -27.81
C GLU A 196 -1.26 16.71 -27.76
N ILE A 197 -0.54 16.69 -28.87
CA ILE A 197 0.82 16.17 -28.95
C ILE A 197 1.71 17.27 -28.40
N PRO A 198 2.38 17.06 -27.26
CA PRO A 198 3.42 17.97 -26.84
C PRO A 198 4.47 18.07 -27.94
N GLU A 199 4.82 19.28 -28.36
CA GLU A 199 6.18 19.47 -28.86
C GLU A 199 7.11 18.92 -27.78
N GLU A 200 7.93 17.94 -28.15
CA GLU A 200 8.99 17.51 -27.26
C GLU A 200 9.87 18.73 -26.97
N GLU A 201 9.73 19.32 -25.79
CA GLU A 201 10.91 19.82 -25.12
C GLU A 201 11.81 18.59 -25.01
N ALA A 202 12.80 18.52 -25.91
CA ALA A 202 13.81 17.48 -25.97
C ALA A 202 14.21 17.13 -24.54
N PRO A 203 14.32 15.83 -24.18
CA PRO A 203 14.53 15.40 -22.81
C PRO A 203 15.57 16.33 -22.22
N SER A 204 15.17 17.17 -21.25
CA SER A 204 16.05 18.15 -20.65
C SER A 204 17.29 17.36 -20.28
N LYS A 205 18.36 17.51 -21.06
CA LYS A 205 19.55 16.67 -20.94
C LYS A 205 19.83 16.67 -19.45
N GLU A 206 19.79 15.51 -18.82
CA GLU A 206 20.03 15.43 -17.39
C GLU A 206 21.41 16.04 -17.21
N ILE A 207 21.44 17.32 -16.80
CA ILE A 207 22.65 18.13 -16.77
C ILE A 207 23.56 17.33 -15.86
N SER A 208 24.67 16.85 -16.44
CA SER A 208 25.54 15.94 -15.72
C SER A 208 26.00 16.63 -14.43
N ASP A 209 26.22 15.87 -13.36
CA ASP A 209 26.62 16.47 -12.08
C ASP A 209 27.89 17.34 -12.22
N LYS A 210 28.73 17.07 -13.23
CA LYS A 210 29.83 17.93 -13.68
C LYS A 210 29.39 19.31 -14.14
N GLU A 211 28.42 19.37 -15.05
CA GLU A 211 27.90 20.64 -15.60
C GLU A 211 27.16 21.43 -14.51
N ARG A 212 26.47 20.73 -13.60
CA ARG A 212 25.81 21.33 -12.44
C ARG A 212 26.83 21.90 -11.44
N ALA A 213 27.94 21.20 -11.20
CA ALA A 213 29.04 21.70 -10.37
C ALA A 213 29.70 22.95 -10.99
N ALA A 214 29.99 22.93 -12.30
CA ALA A 214 30.54 24.07 -13.01
C ALA A 214 29.62 25.31 -12.94
N GLN A 215 28.30 25.11 -13.05
CA GLN A 215 27.32 26.19 -12.90
C GLN A 215 27.29 26.73 -11.46
N ALA A 216 27.42 25.88 -10.45
CA ALA A 216 27.48 26.28 -9.05
C ALA A 216 28.76 27.05 -8.72
N GLU A 217 29.90 26.62 -9.26
CA GLU A 217 31.18 27.33 -9.14
C GLU A 217 31.11 28.71 -9.81
N ALA A 218 30.48 28.82 -10.98
CA ALA A 218 30.23 30.11 -11.65
C ALA A 218 29.30 31.03 -10.83
N GLN A 219 28.42 30.46 -9.99
CA GLN A 219 27.62 31.20 -9.01
C GLN A 219 28.38 31.50 -7.70
N GLY A 220 29.67 31.17 -7.61
CA GLY A 220 30.51 31.38 -6.43
C GLY A 220 30.25 30.39 -5.29
N LYS A 221 29.53 29.29 -5.55
CA LYS A 221 29.29 28.22 -4.57
C LYS A 221 30.39 27.16 -4.73
N HIS A 222 31.06 26.82 -3.62
CA HIS A 222 32.08 25.79 -3.62
C HIS A 222 31.44 24.39 -3.64
N VAL A 223 31.67 23.63 -4.70
CA VAL A 223 31.16 22.26 -4.89
C VAL A 223 32.36 21.32 -5.09
N GLU A 224 32.39 20.19 -4.39
CA GLU A 224 33.44 19.17 -4.58
C GLU A 224 32.87 17.99 -5.35
N LEU A 225 33.65 17.49 -6.30
CA LEU A 225 33.33 16.28 -7.07
C LEU A 225 34.22 15.13 -6.61
N ASN A 226 33.67 13.91 -6.50
CA ASN A 226 34.49 12.71 -6.27
C ASN A 226 35.15 12.21 -7.57
N GLU A 227 35.92 11.13 -7.49
CA GLU A 227 36.60 10.49 -8.64
C GLU A 227 35.61 9.96 -9.70
N GLU A 228 34.38 9.65 -9.31
CA GLU A 228 33.27 9.25 -10.19
C GLU A 228 32.50 10.47 -10.76
N ASN A 229 32.94 11.70 -10.44
CA ASN A 229 32.34 12.97 -10.83
C ASN A 229 30.92 13.22 -10.30
N GLN A 230 30.62 12.66 -9.14
CA GLN A 230 29.39 12.93 -8.39
C GLN A 230 29.62 14.09 -7.42
N ILE A 231 28.60 14.95 -7.23
CA ILE A 231 28.65 16.08 -6.29
C ILE A 231 28.64 15.55 -4.85
N VAL A 232 29.64 15.96 -4.07
CA VAL A 232 29.82 15.55 -2.67
C VAL A 232 29.38 16.68 -1.73
N ASP A 233 28.38 16.41 -0.88
CA ASP A 233 28.01 17.31 0.22
C ASP A 233 28.84 17.00 1.48
N LYS A 234 29.69 17.94 1.89
CA LYS A 234 30.51 17.84 3.11
C LYS A 234 29.69 17.57 4.37
N ARG A 235 28.45 18.06 4.45
CA ARG A 235 27.59 17.81 5.62
C ARG A 235 27.17 16.35 5.70
N ALA A 236 26.89 15.72 4.56
CA ALA A 236 26.55 14.31 4.50
C ALA A 236 27.74 13.42 4.93
N LEU A 237 28.97 13.80 4.55
CA LEU A 237 30.20 13.13 4.99
C LEU A 237 30.40 13.21 6.53
N LEU A 238 30.02 14.32 7.15
CA LEU A 238 30.16 14.54 8.60
C LEU A 238 29.07 13.86 9.45
N VAL A 239 27.98 13.41 8.85
CA VAL A 239 26.90 12.68 9.55
C VAL A 239 27.22 11.18 9.66
N GLY A 240 28.03 10.64 8.74
CA GLY A 240 28.24 9.20 8.54
C GLY A 240 29.12 8.48 9.57
N GLY A 241 29.75 9.15 10.54
CA GLY A 241 30.51 8.39 11.53
C GLY A 241 31.36 9.22 12.47
N LEU A 242 30.81 9.52 13.65
CA LEU A 242 31.59 9.59 14.90
C LEU A 242 30.67 9.61 16.14
N ASN A 243 30.01 8.50 16.46
CA ASN A 243 29.38 8.32 17.78
C ASN A 243 30.46 7.95 18.83
N VAL A 244 31.36 8.88 19.18
CA VAL A 244 32.20 8.70 20.37
C VAL A 244 31.32 8.88 21.59
N LEU A 245 30.70 7.79 22.04
CA LEU A 245 30.13 7.73 23.39
C LEU A 245 31.30 7.84 24.36
N LYS A 246 31.48 9.03 24.95
CA LYS A 246 32.39 9.22 26.08
C LYS A 246 31.96 8.22 27.16
N ARG A 247 32.77 7.17 27.37
CA ARG A 247 32.51 6.13 28.36
C ARG A 247 32.30 6.82 29.71
N LYS A 248 31.08 6.73 30.25
CA LYS A 248 30.76 7.23 31.58
C LYS A 248 31.50 6.35 32.59
N GLU A 249 32.21 6.97 33.52
CA GLU A 249 32.94 6.27 34.58
C GLU A 249 32.03 5.30 35.35
N PRO A 250 32.56 4.17 35.83
CA PRO A 250 31.76 3.17 36.54
C PRO A 250 31.23 3.78 37.84
N GLN A 251 29.93 4.05 37.87
CA GLN A 251 29.22 4.28 39.12
C GLN A 251 28.96 2.92 39.78
N GLU A 252 29.17 2.88 41.10
CA GLU A 252 28.91 1.73 41.99
C GLU A 252 27.57 1.02 41.70
N PRO A 253 27.45 -0.29 42.00
CA PRO A 253 26.31 -1.10 41.59
C PRO A 253 25.02 -0.52 42.16
N ARG A 254 24.24 0.14 41.29
CA ARG A 254 22.87 0.54 41.58
C ARG A 254 21.99 -0.67 41.35
N ASP A 255 21.27 -1.07 42.40
CA ASP A 255 20.28 -2.15 42.36
C ASP A 255 19.37 -2.02 41.13
N LEU A 256 19.33 -3.08 40.32
CA LEU A 256 18.61 -3.18 39.05
C LEU A 256 17.09 -3.34 39.26
N SER A 257 16.46 -2.48 40.04
CA SER A 257 15.00 -2.40 40.11
C SER A 257 14.51 -1.08 39.50
N PRO A 258 13.69 -1.11 38.43
CA PRO A 258 13.09 0.13 37.93
C PRO A 258 12.19 0.72 39.03
N PRO A 259 12.18 2.05 39.23
CA PRO A 259 11.31 2.65 40.24
C PRO A 259 9.86 2.33 39.90
N ALA A 260 9.17 1.67 40.84
CA ALA A 260 7.79 1.25 40.68
C ALA A 260 6.93 2.43 40.18
N SER A 261 6.19 2.21 39.09
CA SER A 261 5.29 3.21 38.52
C SER A 261 4.26 3.67 39.57
N SER A 262 3.72 4.88 39.42
CA SER A 262 2.71 5.43 40.35
C SER A 262 1.47 4.53 40.50
N ARG A 263 1.24 3.60 39.57
CA ARG A 263 0.19 2.58 39.64
C ARG A 263 0.58 1.41 40.55
N ALA A 264 1.83 0.93 40.45
CA ALA A 264 2.34 -0.16 41.30
C ALA A 264 2.48 0.28 42.77
N LYS A 265 2.87 1.53 43.02
CA LYS A 265 2.89 2.09 44.39
C LYS A 265 1.48 2.17 45.00
N ARG A 266 0.47 2.51 44.17
CA ARG A 266 -0.92 2.57 44.60
C ARG A 266 -1.53 1.20 44.87
N SER A 267 -1.17 0.17 44.10
CA SER A 267 -1.64 -1.19 44.36
C SER A 267 -0.99 -1.77 45.63
N GLN A 268 0.31 -1.56 45.83
CA GLN A 268 1.00 -2.00 47.04
C GLN A 268 0.43 -1.34 48.30
N ALA A 269 0.15 -0.03 48.26
CA ALA A 269 -0.47 0.67 49.38
C ALA A 269 -1.89 0.13 49.70
N MET A 270 -2.67 -0.25 48.67
CA MET A 270 -3.99 -0.83 48.88
C MET A 270 -3.91 -2.25 49.46
N GLU A 271 -2.94 -3.06 49.03
CA GLU A 271 -2.70 -4.40 49.58
C GLU A 271 -2.25 -4.35 51.05
N GLU A 272 -1.37 -3.40 51.40
CA GLU A 272 -0.96 -3.18 52.79
C GLU A 272 -2.12 -2.72 53.68
N GLU A 273 -2.99 -1.85 53.18
CA GLU A 273 -4.19 -1.41 53.93
C GLU A 273 -5.17 -2.58 54.18
N LEU A 274 -5.34 -3.45 53.19
CA LEU A 274 -6.17 -4.65 53.32
C LEU A 274 -5.57 -5.66 54.32
N LEU A 275 -4.25 -5.88 54.27
CA LEU A 275 -3.55 -6.74 55.23
C LEU A 275 -3.61 -6.20 56.66
N ALA A 276 -3.46 -4.89 56.84
CA ALA A 276 -3.59 -4.25 58.16
C ALA A 276 -5.01 -4.36 58.73
N LYS A 277 -6.04 -4.31 57.87
CA LYS A 277 -7.44 -4.54 58.28
C LYS A 277 -7.72 -5.99 58.67
N VAL A 278 -7.10 -6.96 57.98
CA VAL A 278 -7.23 -8.39 58.29
C VAL A 278 -6.46 -8.77 59.56
N LEU A 279 -5.29 -8.18 59.80
CA LEU A 279 -4.51 -8.40 61.02
C LEU A 279 -5.04 -7.61 62.23
N GLY A 280 -5.73 -6.49 61.99
CA GLY A 280 -6.35 -5.68 63.04
C GLY A 280 -7.69 -6.22 63.56
N SER A 281 -8.33 -7.16 62.86
CA SER A 281 -9.59 -7.77 63.30
C SER A 281 -9.44 -8.94 64.28
N ASP A 282 -8.22 -9.47 64.48
CA ASP A 282 -7.96 -10.58 65.40
C ASP A 282 -7.56 -10.12 66.82
N ALA A 283 -7.46 -8.80 67.07
CA ALA A 283 -7.03 -8.25 68.36
C ALA A 283 -8.17 -7.68 69.23
N SER A 284 -9.44 -7.92 68.87
CA SER A 284 -10.60 -7.40 69.60
C SER A 284 -11.67 -8.44 69.95
N ASP A 285 -11.27 -9.70 70.16
CA ASP A 285 -12.13 -10.70 70.81
C ASP A 285 -11.28 -11.56 71.77
N SER A 286 -11.03 -11.01 72.95
CA SER A 286 -10.49 -11.70 74.14
C SER A 286 -10.92 -10.96 75.40
#